data_AF-A0A1S3DNP3-F1
#
_entry.id   AF-A0A1S3DNP3-F1
#
_cell.length_a   1.000
_cell.length_b   1.000
_cell.length_c   1.000
_cell.angle_alpha   90.00
_cell.angle_beta   90.00
_cell.angle_gamma   90.00
#
_symmetry.space_group_name_H-M   'P 1'
#
loop_
_entity.id
_entity.type
_entity.pdbx_description
1 polymer ?
#
loop_
_entity_poly.entity_id
_entity_poly.type
_entity_poly.pdbx_seq_one_letter_code
_entity_poly.pdbx_strand_id
1 'polypeptide(L)'
;PRLPEHCIEYVKVIQWSKENPFDCPIDGDDPNHINWIYEKASERASQFNIVGVTYRLVQGVIKNIIPAVASTNAVIAATCATEVFKLATGCATSLNNYMVFNDVAGIYTYTYEAERKANCLACGPANQPKYLDIESLDMKLSELIELLCQHPSYQMKSPGLTTMQDGRNRTLYMSTVRSIEEATRENLKRSLVELGLRDEGIVNVADSTTPNTLEITLRVTAKMAE
;
A
#
# COMPACT_ATOMS: atom_id res chain seq x y z
N PRO A 1 25.34 2.23 -0.94
CA PRO A 1 24.65 2.06 0.38
C PRO A 1 25.23 3.09 1.36
N ARG A 2 24.51 3.46 2.42
CA ARG A 2 24.96 4.51 3.37
C ARG A 2 24.65 4.14 4.82
N LEU A 3 23.54 3.43 5.03
CA LEU A 3 23.12 2.88 6.31
C LEU A 3 23.22 1.35 6.29
N PRO A 4 23.38 0.67 7.44
CA PRO A 4 23.40 -0.80 7.50
C PRO A 4 22.12 -1.43 6.93
N GLU A 5 20.97 -0.77 7.07
CA GLU A 5 19.69 -1.19 6.49
C GLU A 5 19.76 -1.29 4.96
N HIS A 6 20.51 -0.40 4.29
CA HIS A 6 20.69 -0.46 2.83
C HIS A 6 21.49 -1.69 2.39
N CYS A 7 22.37 -2.20 3.26
CA CYS A 7 23.12 -3.42 3.00
C CYS A 7 22.19 -4.63 3.12
N ILE A 8 21.39 -4.67 4.19
CA ILE A 8 20.44 -5.76 4.48
C ILE A 8 19.34 -5.82 3.41
N GLU A 9 18.74 -4.68 3.05
CA GLU A 9 17.65 -4.62 2.06
C GLU A 9 18.11 -5.06 0.67
N TYR A 10 19.36 -4.77 0.30
CA TYR A 10 19.92 -5.29 -0.94
C TYR A 10 20.08 -6.81 -0.93
N VAL A 11 20.52 -7.39 0.18
CA VAL A 11 20.64 -8.85 0.27
C VAL A 11 19.26 -9.48 0.13
N LYS A 12 18.27 -8.92 0.84
CA LYS A 12 16.87 -9.35 0.81
C LYS A 12 16.22 -9.24 -0.59
N VAL A 13 16.38 -8.11 -1.28
CA VAL A 13 15.65 -7.84 -2.54
C VAL A 13 16.42 -8.33 -3.77
N ILE A 14 17.76 -8.24 -3.76
CA ILE A 14 18.59 -8.46 -4.95
C ILE A 14 19.45 -9.71 -4.83
N GLN A 15 20.20 -9.88 -3.73
CA GLN A 15 21.19 -10.96 -3.65
C GLN A 15 20.56 -12.32 -3.38
N TRP A 16 19.51 -12.39 -2.57
CA TRP A 16 18.79 -13.62 -2.28
C TRP A 16 18.30 -14.28 -3.56
N SER A 17 17.60 -13.54 -4.42
CA SER A 17 17.09 -14.05 -5.69
C SER A 17 18.17 -14.51 -6.69
N LYS A 18 19.44 -14.20 -6.44
CA LYS A 18 20.58 -14.56 -7.32
C LYS A 18 21.42 -15.72 -6.79
N GLU A 19 21.60 -15.80 -5.47
CA GLU A 19 22.60 -16.66 -4.82
C GLU A 19 21.99 -17.57 -3.75
N ASN A 20 20.65 -17.58 -3.57
CA ASN A 20 20.00 -18.33 -2.49
C ASN A 20 20.47 -19.79 -2.44
N PRO A 21 21.15 -20.22 -1.36
CA PRO A 21 21.61 -21.60 -1.25
C PRO A 21 20.48 -22.58 -0.90
N PHE A 22 19.30 -22.05 -0.56
CA PHE A 22 18.15 -22.82 -0.06
C PHE A 22 17.06 -23.05 -1.13
N ASP A 23 17.20 -22.46 -2.32
CA ASP A 23 16.23 -22.51 -3.43
C ASP A 23 14.76 -22.24 -3.00
N CYS A 24 14.58 -21.38 -2.00
CA CYS A 24 13.29 -21.08 -1.39
C CYS A 24 13.13 -19.54 -1.20
N PRO A 25 11.89 -19.04 -1.00
CA PRO A 25 11.69 -17.65 -0.61
C PRO A 25 12.26 -17.40 0.80
N ILE A 26 12.60 -16.13 1.08
CA ILE A 26 13.09 -15.73 2.41
C ILE A 26 12.02 -16.04 3.45
N ASP A 27 12.32 -16.98 4.33
CA ASP A 27 11.63 -17.14 5.61
C ASP A 27 12.34 -16.30 6.67
N GLY A 28 11.64 -15.31 7.21
CA GLY A 28 12.17 -14.47 8.28
C GLY A 28 12.29 -15.21 9.61
N ASP A 29 11.54 -16.28 9.83
CA ASP A 29 11.52 -17.06 11.05
C ASP A 29 12.59 -18.16 11.09
N ASP A 30 13.16 -18.54 9.94
CA ASP A 30 14.25 -19.51 9.85
C ASP A 30 15.62 -18.89 10.26
N PRO A 31 16.25 -19.36 11.34
CA PRO A 31 17.56 -18.86 11.76
C PRO A 31 18.66 -19.01 10.71
N ASN A 32 18.60 -20.03 9.85
CA ASN A 32 19.60 -20.28 8.80
C ASN A 32 19.53 -19.20 7.72
N HIS A 33 18.32 -18.83 7.30
CA HIS A 33 18.10 -17.75 6.34
C HIS A 33 18.60 -16.42 6.89
N ILE A 34 18.24 -16.10 8.13
CA ILE A 34 18.69 -14.87 8.79
C ILE A 34 20.20 -14.83 8.95
N ASN A 35 20.84 -15.96 9.31
CA ASN A 35 22.29 -16.03 9.43
C ASN A 35 22.99 -15.80 8.09
N TRP A 36 22.50 -16.43 7.02
CA TRP A 36 23.04 -16.22 5.68
C TRP A 36 22.92 -14.75 5.24
N ILE A 37 21.77 -14.12 5.48
CA ILE A 37 21.55 -12.70 5.15
C ILE A 37 22.47 -11.81 5.98
N TYR A 38 22.67 -12.13 7.27
CA TYR A 38 23.58 -11.41 8.14
C TYR A 38 25.03 -11.45 7.65
N GLU A 39 25.53 -12.62 7.24
CA GLU A 39 26.87 -12.77 6.68
C GLU A 39 27.05 -11.95 5.40
N LYS A 40 26.14 -12.08 4.44
CA LYS A 40 26.18 -11.33 3.17
C LYS A 40 26.01 -9.83 3.36
N ALA A 41 25.15 -9.40 4.29
CA ALA A 41 24.99 -7.99 4.60
C ALA A 41 26.26 -7.42 5.25
N SER A 42 26.96 -8.21 6.07
CA SER A 42 28.22 -7.80 6.73
C SER A 42 29.39 -7.72 5.75
N GLU A 43 29.51 -8.68 4.82
CA GLU A 43 30.47 -8.61 3.70
C GLU A 43 30.27 -7.32 2.90
N ARG A 44 29.02 -7.03 2.51
CA ARG A 44 28.68 -5.83 1.76
C ARG A 44 28.90 -4.55 2.55
N ALA A 45 28.55 -4.52 3.83
CA ALA A 45 28.79 -3.36 4.68
C ALA A 45 30.30 -3.06 4.79
N SER A 46 31.13 -4.09 4.92
CA SER A 46 32.59 -3.97 4.96
C SER A 46 33.17 -3.36 3.67
N GLN A 47 32.66 -3.75 2.50
CA GLN A 47 33.07 -3.17 1.20
C GLN A 47 32.85 -1.65 1.11
N PHE A 48 31.81 -1.14 1.78
CA PHE A 48 31.45 0.28 1.78
C PHE A 48 31.84 1.00 3.09
N ASN A 49 32.62 0.35 3.96
CA ASN A 49 33.01 0.86 5.28
C ASN A 49 31.82 1.31 6.14
N ILE A 50 30.71 0.56 6.10
CA ILE A 50 29.50 0.80 6.89
C ILE A 50 29.54 -0.10 8.13
N VAL A 51 29.38 0.51 9.30
CA VAL A 51 29.30 -0.20 10.59
C VAL A 51 27.86 -0.34 11.05
N GLY A 52 27.61 -1.24 12.01
CA GLY A 52 26.30 -1.36 12.68
C GLY A 52 25.37 -2.44 12.12
N VAL A 53 25.84 -3.30 11.20
CA VAL A 53 25.10 -4.52 10.85
C VAL A 53 25.15 -5.47 12.05
N THR A 54 24.00 -5.77 12.62
CA THR A 54 23.85 -6.71 13.74
C THR A 54 22.74 -7.71 13.41
N TYR A 55 22.80 -8.91 14.00
CA TYR A 55 21.77 -9.93 13.81
C TYR A 55 20.36 -9.40 14.15
N ARG A 56 20.25 -8.62 15.24
CA ARG A 56 18.99 -7.97 15.64
C ARG A 56 18.47 -6.99 14.58
N LEU A 57 19.35 -6.18 13.99
CA LEU A 57 18.97 -5.25 12.92
C LEU A 57 18.52 -6.00 11.66
N VAL A 58 19.21 -7.09 11.31
CA VAL A 58 18.85 -7.95 10.18
C VAL A 58 17.43 -8.52 10.37
N GLN A 59 17.13 -9.08 11.53
CA GLN A 59 15.77 -9.52 11.86
C GLN A 59 14.76 -8.38 11.76
N GLY A 60 15.11 -7.20 12.29
CA GLY A 60 14.30 -5.99 12.23
C GLY A 60 13.91 -5.60 10.82
N VAL A 61 14.88 -5.54 9.90
CA VAL A 61 14.70 -5.12 8.50
C VAL A 61 14.00 -6.21 7.66
N ILE A 62 14.28 -7.49 7.90
CA ILE A 62 13.66 -8.58 7.14
C ILE A 62 12.18 -8.70 7.47
N LYS A 63 11.84 -8.72 8.77
CA LYS A 63 10.46 -8.90 9.23
C LYS A 63 9.67 -7.60 9.35
N ASN A 64 10.29 -6.44 9.12
CA ASN A 64 9.72 -5.13 9.44
C ASN A 64 9.19 -5.10 10.90
N ILE A 65 10.03 -5.51 11.87
CA ILE A 65 9.62 -5.67 13.28
C ILE A 65 9.17 -4.33 13.86
N ILE A 66 7.93 -4.30 14.37
CA ILE A 66 7.41 -3.21 15.19
C ILE A 66 7.69 -3.54 16.67
N PRO A 67 8.49 -2.74 17.40
CA PRO A 67 8.71 -2.97 18.82
C PRO A 67 7.40 -2.95 19.61
N ALA A 68 7.19 -3.94 20.48
CA ALA A 68 5.95 -4.10 21.22
C ALA A 68 6.21 -4.49 22.68
N VAL A 69 5.38 -3.96 23.58
CA VAL A 69 5.40 -4.27 25.02
C VAL A 69 3.97 -4.48 25.53
N ALA A 70 3.82 -5.29 26.58
CA ALA A 70 2.51 -5.68 27.11
C ALA A 70 1.71 -4.49 27.67
N SER A 71 2.36 -3.49 28.25
CA SER A 71 1.72 -2.31 28.87
C SER A 71 0.90 -1.51 27.86
N THR A 72 1.48 -1.16 26.71
CA THR A 72 0.78 -0.38 25.66
C THR A 72 -0.42 -1.15 25.12
N ASN A 73 -0.28 -2.46 24.88
CA ASN A 73 -1.39 -3.31 24.44
C ASN A 73 -2.50 -3.39 25.50
N ALA A 74 -2.16 -3.47 26.78
CA ALA A 74 -3.14 -3.51 27.86
C ALA A 74 -3.96 -2.20 27.95
N VAL A 75 -3.32 -1.03 27.82
CA VAL A 75 -4.01 0.27 27.85
C VAL A 75 -4.98 0.42 26.68
N ILE A 76 -4.55 0.09 25.46
CA ILE A 76 -5.40 0.18 24.27
C ILE A 76 -6.54 -0.84 24.35
N ALA A 77 -6.26 -2.09 24.73
CA ALA A 77 -7.28 -3.12 24.88
C ALA A 77 -8.34 -2.77 25.94
N ALA A 78 -7.92 -2.19 27.08
CA ALA A 78 -8.83 -1.74 28.13
C ALA A 78 -9.77 -0.63 27.64
N THR A 79 -9.24 0.32 26.85
CA THR A 79 -10.05 1.39 26.25
C THR A 79 -11.06 0.82 25.26
N CYS A 80 -10.64 -0.08 24.36
CA CYS A 80 -11.54 -0.74 23.41
C CYS A 80 -12.63 -1.56 24.11
N ALA A 81 -12.28 -2.37 25.11
CA ALA A 81 -13.24 -3.18 25.86
C ALA A 81 -14.27 -2.32 26.60
N THR A 82 -13.83 -1.17 27.13
CA THR A 82 -14.71 -0.20 27.78
C THR A 82 -15.72 0.39 26.79
N GLU A 83 -15.29 0.77 25.59
CA GLU A 83 -16.21 1.28 24.55
C GLU A 83 -17.19 0.22 24.05
N VAL A 84 -16.74 -1.04 23.90
CA VAL A 84 -17.63 -2.17 23.58
C VAL A 84 -18.69 -2.34 24.67
N PHE A 85 -18.31 -2.27 25.95
CA PHE A 85 -19.24 -2.38 27.06
C PHE A 85 -20.27 -1.24 27.07
N LYS A 86 -19.82 0.01 26.86
CA LYS A 86 -20.71 1.18 26.75
C LYS A 86 -21.72 1.01 25.61
N LEU A 87 -21.26 0.60 24.42
CA LEU A 87 -22.12 0.37 23.26
C LEU A 87 -23.13 -0.76 23.48
N ALA A 88 -22.73 -1.86 24.12
CA ALA A 88 -23.59 -3.02 24.34
C ALA A 88 -24.66 -2.76 25.40
N THR A 89 -24.37 -1.93 26.41
CA THR A 89 -25.24 -1.73 27.58
C THR A 89 -25.98 -0.40 27.57
N GLY A 90 -25.52 0.59 26.81
CA GLY A 90 -26.02 1.96 26.87
C GLY A 90 -25.77 2.64 28.22
N CYS A 91 -24.82 2.14 29.03
CA CYS A 91 -24.60 2.65 30.39
C CYS A 91 -23.95 4.05 30.45
N ALA A 92 -23.27 4.46 29.38
CA ALA A 92 -22.64 5.78 29.26
C ALA A 92 -22.47 6.16 27.77
N THR A 93 -22.21 7.45 27.51
CA THR A 93 -21.87 7.94 26.17
C THR A 93 -20.53 7.36 25.69
N SER A 94 -20.50 6.91 24.45
CA SER A 94 -19.29 6.39 23.79
C SER A 94 -18.26 7.49 23.49
N LEU A 95 -17.00 7.07 23.36
CA LEU A 95 -15.89 7.91 22.88
C LEU A 95 -16.20 8.47 21.49
N ASN A 96 -15.89 9.74 21.28
CA ASN A 96 -16.05 10.41 20.01
C ASN A 96 -14.89 10.09 19.04
N ASN A 97 -14.91 8.86 18.53
CA ASN A 97 -14.12 8.27 17.45
C ASN A 97 -12.58 8.10 17.59
N TYR A 98 -11.83 8.99 18.25
CA TYR A 98 -10.37 8.88 18.28
C TYR A 98 -9.73 9.16 19.64
N MET A 99 -8.72 8.36 19.99
CA MET A 99 -7.85 8.53 21.15
C MET A 99 -6.41 8.18 20.79
N VAL A 100 -5.48 9.06 21.14
CA VAL A 100 -4.04 8.84 21.07
C VAL A 100 -3.53 8.57 22.48
N PHE A 101 -2.62 7.60 22.62
CA PHE A 101 -1.89 7.30 23.84
C PHE A 101 -0.39 7.34 23.56
N ASN A 102 0.39 7.97 24.44
CA ASN A 102 1.85 8.00 24.37
C ASN A 102 2.44 7.98 25.79
N ASP A 103 3.38 7.08 26.03
CA ASP A 103 4.05 6.89 27.32
C ASP A 103 5.58 7.06 27.27
N VAL A 104 6.12 7.71 26.22
CA VAL A 104 7.56 7.96 26.09
C VAL A 104 8.08 8.94 27.16
N ALA A 105 7.29 9.96 27.50
CA ALA A 105 7.64 10.99 28.48
C ALA A 105 6.44 11.30 29.40
N GLY A 106 6.34 10.57 30.50
CA GLY A 106 5.14 10.56 31.33
C GLY A 106 4.00 9.79 30.65
N ILE A 107 2.75 10.06 31.05
CA ILE A 107 1.57 9.46 30.42
C ILE A 107 0.77 10.58 29.75
N TYR A 108 0.58 10.46 28.44
CA TYR A 108 -0.16 11.41 27.63
C TYR A 108 -1.29 10.72 26.88
N THR A 109 -2.48 11.30 26.97
CA THR A 109 -3.64 10.90 26.18
C THR A 109 -4.31 12.11 25.55
N TYR A 110 -4.70 12.00 24.29
CA TYR A 110 -5.41 13.05 23.57
C TYR A 110 -6.63 12.46 22.86
N THR A 111 -7.80 13.04 23.08
CA THR A 111 -9.04 12.62 22.42
C THR A 111 -9.56 13.77 21.57
N TYR A 112 -10.01 13.45 20.37
CA TYR A 112 -10.56 14.42 19.43
C TYR A 112 -11.49 13.72 18.46
N GLU A 113 -12.42 14.49 17.88
CA GLU A 113 -13.32 14.00 16.85
C GLU A 113 -12.64 14.14 15.48
N ALA A 114 -12.23 13.02 14.89
CA ALA A 114 -11.77 12.98 13.52
C ALA A 114 -12.94 13.26 12.56
N GLU A 115 -12.79 14.24 11.68
CA GLU A 115 -13.82 14.60 10.71
C GLU A 115 -14.00 13.50 9.64
N ARG A 116 -15.25 13.22 9.30
CA ARG A 116 -15.58 12.30 8.20
C ARG A 116 -15.28 12.98 6.86
N LYS A 117 -14.32 12.43 6.11
CA LYS A 117 -14.08 12.83 4.71
C LYS A 117 -15.31 12.52 3.86
N ALA A 118 -15.92 13.56 3.27
CA ALA A 118 -17.12 13.41 2.44
C ALA A 118 -16.87 12.54 1.20
N ASN A 119 -15.70 12.67 0.59
CA ASN A 119 -15.24 11.93 -0.60
C ASN A 119 -14.44 10.66 -0.25
N CYS A 120 -14.66 10.05 0.93
CA CYS A 120 -13.95 8.83 1.33
C CYS A 120 -14.23 7.68 0.36
N LEU A 121 -13.17 7.00 -0.11
CA LEU A 121 -13.31 5.90 -1.06
C LEU A 121 -14.07 4.68 -0.50
N ALA A 122 -14.05 4.50 0.82
CA ALA A 122 -14.63 3.34 1.51
C ALA A 122 -16.04 3.61 2.08
N CYS A 123 -16.24 4.74 2.76
CA CYS A 123 -17.51 5.06 3.44
C CYS A 123 -18.20 6.32 2.91
N GLY A 124 -17.69 6.92 1.83
CA GLY A 124 -18.38 8.01 1.13
C GLY A 124 -19.66 7.52 0.44
N PRO A 125 -20.53 8.44 -0.01
CA PRO A 125 -21.73 8.08 -0.75
C PRO A 125 -21.37 7.27 -2.02
N ALA A 126 -22.02 6.13 -2.23
CA ALA A 126 -21.77 5.27 -3.39
C ALA A 126 -22.02 5.99 -4.73
N ASN A 127 -22.94 6.96 -4.74
CA ASN A 127 -23.31 7.71 -5.94
C ASN A 127 -22.43 8.95 -6.18
N GLN A 128 -21.38 9.17 -5.39
CA GLN A 128 -20.49 10.30 -5.63
C GLN A 128 -19.49 9.95 -6.74
N PRO A 129 -19.51 10.65 -7.89
CA PRO A 129 -18.55 10.42 -8.95
C PRO A 129 -17.14 10.71 -8.45
N LYS A 130 -16.23 9.75 -8.68
CA LYS A 130 -14.82 9.88 -8.32
C LYS A 130 -14.06 10.33 -9.56
N TYR A 131 -13.50 11.52 -9.48
CA TYR A 131 -12.72 12.07 -10.58
C TYR A 131 -11.24 11.74 -10.39
N LEU A 132 -10.58 11.44 -11.51
CA LEU A 132 -9.14 11.41 -11.60
C LEU A 132 -8.72 12.33 -12.73
N ASP A 133 -8.07 13.42 -12.35
CA ASP A 133 -7.53 14.38 -13.30
C ASP A 133 -6.27 13.80 -13.95
N ILE A 134 -6.26 13.78 -15.28
CA ILE A 134 -5.15 13.30 -16.10
C ILE A 134 -4.68 14.40 -17.05
N GLU A 135 -3.38 14.42 -17.37
CA GLU A 135 -2.80 15.48 -18.21
C GLU A 135 -3.21 15.36 -19.69
N SER A 136 -3.28 14.13 -20.21
CA SER A 136 -3.64 13.86 -21.61
C SER A 136 -4.14 12.42 -21.76
N LEU A 137 -5.02 12.17 -22.74
CA LEU A 137 -5.43 10.81 -23.12
C LEU A 137 -4.33 10.07 -23.89
N ASP A 138 -3.30 10.76 -24.35
CA ASP A 138 -2.13 10.13 -25.00
C ASP A 138 -1.24 9.38 -24.00
N MET A 139 -1.47 9.60 -22.69
CA MET A 139 -0.76 8.88 -21.63
C MET A 139 -0.94 7.37 -21.77
N LYS A 140 0.05 6.61 -21.31
CA LYS A 140 0.00 5.15 -21.37
C LYS A 140 -0.85 4.57 -20.25
N LEU A 141 -1.40 3.38 -20.48
CA LEU A 141 -2.11 2.66 -19.40
C LEU A 141 -1.21 2.37 -18.19
N SER A 142 0.10 2.13 -18.41
CA SER A 142 1.07 1.98 -17.32
C SER A 142 1.16 3.23 -16.43
N GLU A 143 1.15 4.42 -17.03
CA GLU A 143 1.22 5.69 -16.31
C GLU A 143 -0.06 5.94 -15.49
N LEU A 144 -1.22 5.50 -16.00
CA LEU A 144 -2.48 5.57 -15.26
C LEU A 144 -2.48 4.66 -14.02
N ILE A 145 -1.93 3.44 -14.16
CA ILE A 145 -1.78 2.52 -13.04
C ILE A 145 -0.82 3.10 -11.99
N GLU A 146 0.32 3.64 -12.43
CA GLU A 146 1.28 4.30 -11.54
C GLU A 146 0.65 5.49 -10.80
N LEU A 147 -0.15 6.29 -11.51
CA LEU A 147 -0.90 7.40 -10.91
C LEU A 147 -1.85 6.89 -9.81
N LEU A 148 -2.63 5.84 -10.06
CA LEU A 148 -3.53 5.24 -9.06
C LEU A 148 -2.77 4.69 -7.84
N CYS A 149 -1.57 4.15 -8.04
CA CYS A 149 -0.72 3.65 -6.96
C CYS A 149 -0.09 4.78 -6.13
N GLN A 150 0.31 5.89 -6.76
CA GLN A 150 1.03 6.99 -6.10
C GLN A 150 0.08 8.07 -5.56
N HIS A 151 -1.13 8.20 -6.12
CA HIS A 151 -2.04 9.27 -5.77
C HIS A 151 -2.48 9.17 -4.29
N PRO A 152 -2.33 10.24 -3.47
CA PRO A 152 -2.53 10.19 -2.02
C PRO A 152 -3.92 9.71 -1.58
N SER A 153 -4.94 9.95 -2.40
CA SER A 153 -6.31 9.51 -2.11
C SER A 153 -6.55 8.02 -2.38
N TYR A 154 -5.79 7.40 -3.29
CA TYR A 154 -6.04 6.04 -3.79
C TYR A 154 -5.03 5.04 -3.21
N GLN A 155 -3.72 5.31 -3.31
CA GLN A 155 -2.63 4.48 -2.77
C GLN A 155 -2.80 2.97 -3.02
N MET A 156 -3.25 2.62 -4.23
CA MET A 156 -3.55 1.23 -4.59
C MET A 156 -2.27 0.40 -4.72
N LYS A 157 -2.39 -0.93 -4.51
CA LYS A 157 -1.22 -1.82 -4.55
C LYS A 157 -0.98 -2.40 -5.95
N SER A 158 -2.01 -2.97 -6.57
CA SER A 158 -1.95 -3.53 -7.91
C SER A 158 -3.34 -3.47 -8.56
N PRO A 159 -3.77 -2.27 -9.01
CA PRO A 159 -5.12 -2.07 -9.51
C PRO A 159 -5.36 -2.80 -10.83
N GLY A 160 -6.44 -3.58 -10.87
CA GLY A 160 -7.03 -4.11 -12.09
C GLY A 160 -8.02 -3.11 -12.67
N LEU A 161 -7.89 -2.85 -13.97
CA LEU A 161 -8.66 -1.85 -14.71
C LEU A 161 -9.54 -2.52 -15.75
N THR A 162 -10.83 -2.20 -15.72
CA THR A 162 -11.81 -2.60 -16.73
C THR A 162 -12.61 -1.37 -17.17
N THR A 163 -13.14 -1.38 -18.38
CA THR A 163 -13.97 -0.29 -18.89
C THR A 163 -15.13 -0.85 -19.70
N MET A 164 -16.20 -0.07 -19.84
CA MET A 164 -17.32 -0.41 -20.71
C MET A 164 -17.07 0.17 -22.11
N GLN A 165 -16.90 -0.71 -23.10
CA GLN A 165 -16.73 -0.33 -24.49
C GLN A 165 -17.80 -1.04 -25.34
N ASP A 166 -18.56 -0.27 -26.13
CA ASP A 166 -19.62 -0.77 -27.01
C ASP A 166 -20.64 -1.71 -26.32
N GLY A 167 -20.97 -1.40 -25.05
CA GLY A 167 -21.92 -2.17 -24.24
C GLY A 167 -21.36 -3.48 -23.66
N ARG A 168 -20.05 -3.74 -23.78
CA ARG A 168 -19.37 -4.90 -23.18
C ARG A 168 -18.27 -4.44 -22.22
N ASN A 169 -18.11 -5.18 -21.11
CA ASN A 169 -16.98 -5.00 -20.21
C ASN A 169 -15.70 -5.51 -20.89
N ARG A 170 -14.73 -4.61 -21.07
CA ARG A 170 -13.40 -4.90 -21.60
C ARG A 170 -12.37 -4.75 -20.49
N THR A 171 -11.57 -5.79 -20.28
CA THR A 171 -10.44 -5.72 -19.35
C THR A 171 -9.26 -5.00 -20.00
N LEU A 172 -8.83 -3.90 -19.39
CA LEU A 172 -7.68 -3.13 -19.85
C LEU A 172 -6.38 -3.77 -19.35
N TYR A 173 -6.33 -4.06 -18.05
CA TYR A 173 -5.20 -4.74 -17.40
C TYR A 173 -5.64 -5.41 -16.10
N MET A 174 -5.12 -6.59 -15.79
CA MET A 174 -5.36 -7.27 -14.52
C MET A 174 -4.17 -8.17 -14.16
N SER A 175 -3.52 -7.89 -13.04
CA SER A 175 -2.32 -8.61 -12.57
C SER A 175 -2.61 -9.86 -11.75
N THR A 176 -3.83 -10.00 -11.22
CA THR A 176 -4.21 -11.06 -10.27
C THR A 176 -4.31 -12.44 -10.91
N VAL A 177 -4.68 -12.50 -12.20
CA VAL A 177 -4.87 -13.76 -12.93
C VAL A 177 -3.86 -13.83 -14.06
N ARG A 178 -2.90 -14.77 -13.96
CA ARG A 178 -1.76 -14.90 -14.89
C ARG A 178 -2.16 -14.95 -16.36
N SER A 179 -3.20 -15.70 -16.72
CA SER A 179 -3.65 -15.80 -18.12
C SER A 179 -4.21 -14.48 -18.67
N ILE A 180 -4.90 -13.70 -17.84
CA ILE A 180 -5.44 -12.38 -18.21
C ILE A 180 -4.31 -11.36 -18.25
N GLU A 181 -3.36 -11.44 -17.31
CA GLU A 181 -2.19 -10.58 -17.27
C GLU A 181 -1.37 -10.73 -18.55
N GLU A 182 -1.04 -11.96 -18.96
CA GLU A 182 -0.29 -12.23 -20.18
C GLU A 182 -1.05 -11.70 -21.43
N ALA A 183 -2.37 -11.85 -21.49
CA ALA A 183 -3.20 -11.37 -22.59
C ALA A 183 -3.37 -9.84 -22.62
N THR A 184 -3.28 -9.15 -21.47
CA THR A 184 -3.51 -7.70 -21.35
C THR A 184 -2.22 -6.90 -21.19
N ARG A 185 -1.07 -7.56 -21.00
CA ARG A 185 0.24 -6.92 -20.83
C ARG A 185 0.62 -5.98 -21.98
N GLU A 186 0.22 -6.29 -23.21
CA GLU A 186 0.46 -5.41 -24.35
C GLU A 186 -0.26 -4.07 -24.25
N ASN A 187 -1.42 -4.03 -23.59
CA ASN A 187 -2.21 -2.80 -23.41
C ASN A 187 -1.48 -1.78 -22.54
N LEU A 188 -0.55 -2.20 -21.68
CA LEU A 188 0.24 -1.30 -20.83
C LEU A 188 1.03 -0.26 -21.63
N LYS A 189 1.46 -0.62 -22.85
CA LYS A 189 2.25 0.25 -23.73
C LYS A 189 1.40 1.15 -24.63
N ARG A 190 0.09 0.84 -24.74
CA ARG A 190 -0.87 1.55 -25.58
C ARG A 190 -1.36 2.80 -24.85
N SER A 191 -1.74 3.83 -25.60
CA SER A 191 -2.32 5.05 -25.04
C SER A 191 -3.77 4.83 -24.60
N LEU A 192 -4.29 5.68 -23.73
CA LEU A 192 -5.70 5.60 -23.31
C LEU A 192 -6.65 5.78 -24.51
N VAL A 193 -6.30 6.64 -25.47
CA VAL A 193 -7.05 6.82 -26.73
C VAL A 193 -7.11 5.51 -27.54
N GLU A 194 -5.99 4.82 -27.71
CA GLU A 194 -5.91 3.54 -28.44
C GLU A 194 -6.75 2.44 -27.77
N LEU A 195 -6.89 2.51 -26.45
CA LEU A 195 -7.71 1.60 -25.67
C LEU A 195 -9.20 1.95 -25.68
N GLY A 196 -9.58 3.05 -26.34
CA GLY A 196 -10.97 3.49 -26.50
C GLY A 196 -11.50 4.33 -25.34
N LEU A 197 -10.62 4.77 -24.42
CA LEU A 197 -10.98 5.70 -23.37
C LEU A 197 -11.08 7.11 -23.94
N ARG A 198 -11.99 7.91 -23.38
CA ARG A 198 -12.28 9.28 -23.77
C ARG A 198 -12.31 10.17 -22.53
N ASP A 199 -12.35 11.47 -22.75
CA ASP A 199 -12.61 12.43 -21.68
C ASP A 199 -13.97 12.15 -21.04
N GLU A 200 -14.03 12.27 -19.71
CA GLU A 200 -15.14 11.84 -18.84
C GLU A 200 -15.49 10.34 -18.98
N GLY A 201 -14.55 9.53 -19.48
CA GLY A 201 -14.68 8.08 -19.58
C GLY A 201 -14.60 7.39 -18.21
N ILE A 202 -15.41 6.35 -18.03
CA ILE A 202 -15.47 5.58 -16.76
C ILE A 202 -14.54 4.37 -16.83
N VAL A 203 -13.71 4.24 -15.80
CA VAL A 203 -12.86 3.08 -15.56
C VAL A 203 -13.24 2.46 -14.21
N ASN A 204 -13.48 1.16 -14.24
CA ASN A 204 -13.77 0.35 -13.07
C ASN A 204 -12.46 -0.22 -12.55
N VAL A 205 -12.12 0.15 -11.32
CA VAL A 205 -10.87 -0.20 -10.65
C VAL A 205 -11.13 -1.14 -9.50
N ALA A 206 -10.48 -2.31 -9.53
CA ALA A 206 -10.52 -3.28 -8.45
C ALA A 206 -9.10 -3.52 -7.93
N ASP A 207 -8.90 -3.45 -6.62
CA ASP A 207 -7.60 -3.66 -5.99
C ASP A 207 -7.75 -4.33 -4.63
N SER A 208 -6.71 -5.00 -4.15
CA SER A 208 -6.67 -5.62 -2.83
C SER A 208 -6.85 -4.64 -1.66
N THR A 209 -6.63 -3.34 -1.87
CA THR A 209 -6.80 -2.29 -0.86
C THR A 209 -8.27 -1.94 -0.58
N THR A 210 -9.20 -2.25 -1.49
CA THR A 210 -10.61 -1.91 -1.37
C THR A 210 -11.51 -3.10 -1.71
N PRO A 211 -12.48 -3.47 -0.85
CA PRO A 211 -13.34 -4.63 -1.10
C PRO A 211 -14.31 -4.44 -2.27
N ASN A 212 -14.64 -3.18 -2.60
CA ASN A 212 -15.58 -2.83 -3.67
C ASN A 212 -14.84 -2.28 -4.88
N THR A 213 -15.35 -2.57 -6.08
CA THR A 213 -14.90 -1.93 -7.32
C THR A 213 -15.23 -0.45 -7.27
N LEU A 214 -14.24 0.39 -7.62
CA LEU A 214 -14.41 1.84 -7.71
C LEU A 214 -14.65 2.24 -9.16
N GLU A 215 -15.74 2.95 -9.41
CA GLU A 215 -15.94 3.63 -10.69
C GLU A 215 -15.25 4.99 -10.62
N ILE A 216 -14.27 5.21 -11.52
CA ILE A 216 -13.49 6.42 -11.61
C ILE A 216 -13.73 7.06 -12.98
N THR A 217 -14.15 8.31 -12.99
CA THR A 217 -14.30 9.14 -14.18
C THR A 217 -12.98 9.84 -14.44
N LEU A 218 -12.38 9.59 -15.61
CA LEU A 218 -11.16 10.25 -16.03
C LEU A 218 -11.51 11.63 -16.58
N ARG A 219 -10.87 12.69 -16.07
CA ARG A 219 -11.04 14.05 -16.56
C ARG A 219 -9.73 14.57 -17.13
N VAL A 220 -9.75 15.03 -18.37
CA VAL A 220 -8.58 15.64 -19.00
C VAL A 220 -8.49 17.10 -18.55
N THR A 221 -7.56 17.39 -17.64
CA THR A 221 -7.24 18.79 -17.31
C THR A 221 -6.26 19.31 -18.35
N ALA A 222 -6.77 20.03 -19.35
CA ALA A 222 -5.91 20.73 -20.29
C ALA A 222 -4.98 21.67 -19.50
N LYS A 223 -3.65 21.47 -19.61
CA LYS A 223 -2.69 22.50 -19.19
C LYS A 223 -3.09 23.79 -19.90
N MET A 224 -3.55 24.80 -19.15
CA MET A 224 -3.53 26.16 -19.66
C MET A 224 -2.07 26.44 -19.99
N ALA A 225 -1.78 26.52 -21.29
CA ALA A 225 -0.47 26.93 -21.76
C ALA A 225 -0.22 28.35 -21.23
N GLU A 226 0.74 28.50 -20.33
CA GLU A 226 1.43 29.78 -20.11
C GLU A 226 2.38 30.07 -21.27
#